data_AF-N9PNI0-F1
#
_entry.id   AF-N9PNI0-F1
#
_cell.length_a   1.000
_cell.length_b   1.000
_cell.length_c   1.000
_cell.angle_alpha   90.00
_cell.angle_beta   90.00
_cell.angle_gamma   90.00
#
_symmetry.space_group_name_H-M   'P 1'
#
loop_
_entity.id
_entity.type
_entity.pdbx_description
1 polymer ?
#
loop_
_entity_poly.entity_id
_entity_poly.type
_entity_poly.pdbx_seq_one_letter_code
_entity_poly.pdbx_strand_id
1 'polypeptide(L)'
;MHSVSAIFLQEHPIHGCIHDASNNLKPFPILAIDDVPLNQWINQNTKILERTDNLVPAQGWLYDFENEHALSHAWALLKPNYCEYGPISTVVPILVCPDDLDLICSVIVVEQVVTATDVKWLRFG
;
A
#
# COMPACT_ATOMS: atom_id res chain seq x y z
N MET A 1 6.67 7.10 -22.89
CA MET A 1 5.78 7.53 -21.79
C MET A 1 5.02 6.30 -21.34
N HIS A 2 5.41 5.68 -20.21
CA HIS A 2 4.80 4.44 -19.77
C HIS A 2 3.48 4.76 -19.05
N SER A 3 2.36 4.32 -19.60
CA SER A 3 1.06 4.43 -18.95
C SER A 3 1.05 3.49 -17.74
N VAL A 4 1.00 4.07 -16.55
CA VAL A 4 0.53 3.39 -15.34
C VAL A 4 -0.98 3.58 -15.35
N SER A 5 -1.74 2.50 -15.36
CA SER A 5 -3.20 2.57 -15.24
C SER A 5 -3.55 2.96 -13.81
N ALA A 6 -4.49 3.90 -13.65
CA ALA A 6 -5.02 4.26 -12.35
C ALA A 6 -5.70 3.05 -11.71
N ILE A 7 -5.41 2.76 -10.44
CA ILE A 7 -6.11 1.73 -9.67
C ILE A 7 -7.13 2.40 -8.77
N PHE A 8 -8.38 1.95 -8.84
CA PHE A 8 -9.46 2.40 -7.97
C PHE A 8 -9.52 1.47 -6.76
N LEU A 9 -9.25 2.00 -5.56
CA LEU A 9 -9.25 1.18 -4.34
C LEU A 9 -10.66 0.72 -3.93
N GLN A 10 -11.71 1.32 -4.49
CA GLN A 10 -13.08 0.82 -4.38
C GLN A 10 -13.26 -0.54 -5.06
N GLU A 11 -12.64 -0.73 -6.23
CA GLU A 11 -12.73 -1.96 -7.03
C GLU A 11 -11.74 -3.00 -6.53
N HIS A 12 -10.60 -2.53 -6.01
CA HIS A 12 -9.47 -3.33 -5.54
C HIS A 12 -9.14 -2.98 -4.08
N PRO A 13 -9.96 -3.42 -3.10
CA PRO A 13 -9.82 -3.02 -1.71
C PRO A 13 -8.59 -3.63 -1.05
N ILE A 14 -7.82 -2.79 -0.35
CA ILE A 14 -6.68 -3.22 0.44
C ILE A 14 -7.17 -3.72 1.79
N HIS A 15 -6.76 -4.94 2.14
CA HIS A 15 -7.06 -5.56 3.43
C HIS A 15 -5.79 -6.09 4.08
N GLY A 16 -5.84 -6.23 5.40
CA GLY A 16 -4.80 -6.89 6.16
C GLY A 16 -4.97 -8.41 6.14
N CYS A 17 -3.86 -9.12 6.02
CA CYS A 17 -3.82 -10.57 6.13
C CYS A 17 -2.63 -10.98 7.01
N ILE A 18 -2.79 -12.05 7.79
CA ILE A 18 -1.70 -12.63 8.61
C ILE A 18 -1.14 -13.91 7.99
N HIS A 19 -1.60 -14.29 6.80
CA HIS A 19 -1.14 -15.46 6.06
C HIS A 19 -0.60 -15.03 4.69
N ASP A 20 0.49 -15.63 4.21
CA ASP A 20 0.96 -15.38 2.84
C ASP A 20 0.16 -16.13 1.77
N ALA A 21 0.50 -15.93 0.50
CA ALA A 21 -0.11 -16.61 -0.64
C ALA A 21 0.02 -18.15 -0.60
N SER A 22 0.87 -18.70 0.28
CA SER A 22 1.03 -20.13 0.54
C SER A 22 0.38 -20.57 1.87
N ASN A 23 -0.45 -19.71 2.47
CA ASN A 23 -1.18 -19.90 3.72
C ASN A 23 -0.29 -20.08 4.97
N ASN A 24 0.96 -19.62 4.94
CA ASN A 24 1.83 -19.64 6.12
C ASN A 24 1.55 -18.41 7.00
N LEU A 25 1.42 -18.63 8.32
CA LEU A 25 1.29 -17.54 9.29
C LEU A 25 2.53 -16.64 9.24
N LYS A 26 2.32 -15.33 9.08
CA LYS A 26 3.36 -14.31 9.17
C LYS A 26 3.34 -13.66 10.54
N PRO A 27 4.53 -13.33 11.09
CA PRO A 27 4.63 -12.59 12.35
C PRO A 27 4.11 -11.15 12.24
N PHE A 28 3.92 -10.64 11.02
CA PHE A 28 3.45 -9.28 10.74
C PHE A 28 2.30 -9.32 9.72
N PRO A 29 1.34 -8.38 9.81
CA PRO A 29 0.24 -8.30 8.88
C PRO A 29 0.76 -7.82 7.52
N ILE A 30 0.45 -8.58 6.48
CA ILE A 30 0.68 -8.21 5.09
C ILE A 30 -0.55 -7.47 4.56
N LEU A 31 -0.34 -6.52 3.64
CA LEU A 31 -1.42 -5.94 2.86
C LEU A 31 -1.62 -6.77 1.60
N ALA A 32 -2.86 -6.92 1.14
CA ALA A 32 -3.18 -7.59 -0.11
C ALA A 32 -4.18 -6.80 -0.94
N ILE A 33 -4.05 -6.94 -2.27
CA ILE A 33 -4.98 -6.43 -3.29
C ILE A 33 -5.39 -7.65 -4.12
N ASP A 34 -6.69 -7.88 -4.28
CA ASP A 34 -7.23 -9.07 -4.97
C ASP A 34 -6.64 -10.39 -4.44
N ASP A 35 -6.49 -10.51 -3.12
CA ASP A 35 -5.83 -11.62 -2.40
C ASP A 35 -4.35 -11.85 -2.76
N VAL A 36 -3.73 -10.95 -3.52
CA VAL A 36 -2.29 -10.98 -3.83
C VAL A 36 -1.54 -10.08 -2.84
N PRO A 37 -0.50 -10.58 -2.15
CA PRO A 37 0.35 -9.77 -1.28
C PRO A 37 0.88 -8.53 -2.00
N LEU A 38 0.84 -7.37 -1.34
CA LEU A 38 1.09 -6.06 -1.95
C LEU A 38 2.46 -5.99 -2.65
N ASN A 39 3.52 -6.56 -2.06
CA ASN A 39 4.83 -6.64 -2.70
C ASN A 39 4.79 -7.42 -4.03
N GLN A 40 4.11 -8.57 -4.05
CA GLN A 40 3.93 -9.36 -5.26
C GLN A 40 3.04 -8.65 -6.28
N TRP A 41 1.95 -8.03 -5.82
CA TRP A 41 1.03 -7.27 -6.66
C TRP A 41 1.76 -6.12 -7.36
N ILE A 42 2.60 -5.37 -6.64
CA ILE A 42 3.40 -4.27 -7.20
C ILE A 42 4.38 -4.78 -8.25
N ASN A 43 5.07 -5.90 -8.01
CA ASN A 43 5.97 -6.50 -9.00
C ASN A 43 5.24 -6.93 -10.28
N GLN A 44 4.00 -7.42 -10.15
CA GLN A 44 3.21 -7.91 -11.28
C GLN A 44 2.55 -6.79 -12.10
N ASN A 45 2.14 -5.71 -11.43
CA ASN A 45 1.26 -4.69 -12.02
C ASN A 45 1.94 -3.33 -12.24
N THR A 46 3.17 -3.13 -11.77
CA THR A 46 3.93 -1.89 -11.96
C THR A 46 5.22 -2.14 -12.73
N LYS A 47 5.91 -1.05 -13.13
CA LYS A 47 7.19 -1.12 -13.84
C LYS A 47 8.39 -0.81 -12.94
N ILE A 48 8.23 -0.98 -11.63
CA ILE A 48 9.32 -0.84 -10.67
C ILE A 48 10.35 -1.94 -10.97
N LEU A 49 11.59 -1.53 -11.22
CA LEU A 49 12.70 -2.44 -11.58
C LEU A 49 13.38 -3.06 -10.35
N GLU A 50 13.17 -2.46 -9.18
CA GLU A 50 13.75 -2.92 -7.92
C GLU A 50 13.01 -4.13 -7.38
N ARG A 51 13.75 -5.00 -6.69
CA ARG A 51 13.20 -6.18 -6.02
C ARG A 51 12.33 -5.75 -4.85
N THR A 52 11.00 -5.83 -5.00
CA THR A 52 10.08 -5.52 -3.90
C THR A 52 9.76 -6.73 -3.03
N ASP A 53 10.23 -7.94 -3.40
CA ASP A 53 9.89 -9.20 -2.71
C ASP A 53 10.34 -9.23 -1.24
N ASN A 54 11.40 -8.48 -0.91
CA ASN A 54 11.91 -8.35 0.45
C ASN A 54 11.32 -7.15 1.21
N LEU A 55 10.48 -6.33 0.58
CA LEU A 55 9.86 -5.17 1.21
C LEU A 55 8.57 -5.58 1.93
N VAL A 56 8.29 -4.90 3.03
CA VAL A 56 7.09 -5.10 3.86
C VAL A 56 6.18 -3.88 3.78
N PRO A 57 4.88 -4.02 4.08
CA PRO A 57 3.97 -2.88 4.09
C PRO A 57 4.44 -1.78 5.05
N ALA A 58 4.52 -0.54 4.55
CA ALA A 58 4.89 0.61 5.38
C ALA A 58 3.87 0.86 6.51
N GLN A 59 2.62 0.42 6.30
CA GLN A 59 1.50 0.51 7.23
C GLN A 59 1.48 -0.61 8.27
N GLY A 60 2.32 -1.64 8.14
CA GLY A 60 2.24 -2.84 8.98
C GLY A 60 2.35 -2.56 10.48
N TRP A 61 3.10 -1.52 10.85
CA TRP A 61 3.28 -1.07 12.24
C TRP A 61 2.06 -0.37 12.85
N LEU A 62 1.15 0.11 12.00
CA LEU A 62 -0.08 0.80 12.41
C LEU A 62 -1.29 -0.14 12.38
N TYR A 63 -1.04 -1.44 12.25
CA TYR A 63 -2.08 -2.46 12.25
C TYR A 63 -2.60 -2.70 13.66
N ASP A 64 -3.89 -2.48 13.84
CA ASP A 64 -4.61 -2.74 15.09
C ASP A 64 -5.26 -4.12 15.06
N PHE A 65 -4.59 -5.11 15.65
CA PHE A 65 -5.05 -6.50 15.67
C PHE A 65 -6.36 -6.74 16.43
N GLU A 66 -6.75 -5.81 17.31
CA GLU A 66 -7.96 -5.95 18.13
C GLU A 66 -9.20 -5.32 17.49
N ASN A 67 -9.04 -4.69 16.32
CA ASN A 67 -10.08 -3.90 15.66
C ASN A 67 -10.54 -4.54 14.34
N GLU A 68 -11.85 -4.61 14.11
CA GLU A 68 -12.45 -5.05 12.84
C GLU A 68 -12.00 -4.18 11.65
N HIS A 69 -11.58 -2.94 11.92
CA HIS A 69 -10.96 -2.01 10.98
C HIS A 69 -9.47 -1.80 11.29
N ALA A 70 -8.71 -2.89 11.31
CA ALA A 70 -7.31 -2.93 11.72
C ALA A 70 -6.37 -1.91 11.04
N LEU A 71 -6.70 -1.43 9.84
CA LEU A 71 -5.90 -0.44 9.10
C LEU A 71 -6.42 1.00 9.20
N SER A 72 -7.47 1.24 9.99
CA SER A 72 -8.13 2.56 10.08
C SER A 72 -7.16 3.68 10.47
N HIS A 73 -6.26 3.44 11.43
CA HIS A 73 -5.25 4.41 11.84
C HIS A 73 -4.24 4.70 10.72
N ALA A 74 -3.77 3.67 10.02
CA ALA A 74 -2.86 3.83 8.88
C ALA A 74 -3.49 4.67 7.77
N TRP A 75 -4.75 4.37 7.43
CA TRP A 75 -5.47 5.11 6.40
C TRP A 75 -5.84 6.52 6.81
N ALA A 76 -6.14 6.78 8.09
CA ALA A 76 -6.40 8.12 8.59
C ALA A 76 -5.19 9.05 8.43
N LEU A 77 -3.97 8.53 8.55
CA LEU A 77 -2.73 9.30 8.38
C LEU A 77 -2.35 9.49 6.90
N LEU A 78 -2.62 8.49 6.07
CA LEU A 78 -2.17 8.47 4.67
C LEU A 78 -3.21 9.03 3.69
N LYS A 79 -4.49 9.05 4.06
CA LYS A 79 -5.56 9.58 3.22
C LYS A 79 -5.73 11.08 3.51
N PRO A 80 -5.45 11.97 2.55
CA PRO A 80 -5.79 13.37 2.73
C PRO A 80 -7.31 13.49 2.90
N ASN A 81 -7.71 14.34 3.84
CA ASN A 81 -9.13 14.68 4.00
C ASN A 81 -9.66 15.24 2.68
N TYR A 82 -10.89 14.88 2.33
CA TYR A 82 -11.57 15.44 1.17
C TYR A 82 -11.53 16.98 1.21
N CYS A 83 -11.28 17.59 0.04
CA CYS A 83 -11.31 19.03 -0.14
C CYS A 83 -12.46 19.41 -1.07
N GLU A 84 -13.30 20.32 -0.60
CA GLU A 84 -14.42 20.87 -1.37
C GLU A 84 -13.98 21.58 -2.67
N TYR A 85 -12.73 22.02 -2.73
CA TYR A 85 -12.14 22.72 -3.87
C TYR A 85 -11.56 21.78 -4.95
N GLY A 86 -11.61 20.45 -4.74
CA GLY A 86 -11.24 19.46 -5.76
C GLY A 86 -10.37 18.31 -5.26
N PRO A 87 -9.89 17.45 -6.18
CA PRO A 87 -9.06 16.29 -5.85
C PRO A 87 -7.75 16.69 -5.16
N ILE A 88 -7.38 15.98 -4.10
CA ILE A 88 -6.09 16.14 -3.45
C ILE A 88 -5.18 14.98 -3.84
N SER A 89 -3.97 15.31 -4.28
CA SER A 89 -2.91 14.36 -4.53
C SER A 89 -1.89 14.38 -3.39
N THR A 90 -1.50 13.22 -2.90
CA THR A 90 -0.41 13.05 -1.94
C THR A 90 0.45 11.85 -2.31
N VAL A 91 1.72 11.85 -1.90
CA VAL A 91 2.60 10.70 -2.06
C VAL A 91 2.59 9.91 -0.76
N VAL A 92 2.26 8.63 -0.82
CA VAL A 92 2.19 7.74 0.35
C VAL A 92 3.18 6.59 0.21
N PRO A 93 3.95 6.25 1.28
CA PRO A 93 4.75 5.04 1.28
C PRO A 93 3.84 3.81 1.36
N ILE A 94 4.13 2.78 0.59
CA ILE A 94 3.33 1.53 0.56
C ILE A 94 4.17 0.29 0.86
N LEU A 95 5.46 0.31 0.53
CA LEU A 95 6.41 -0.74 0.91
C LEU A 95 7.70 -0.11 1.42
N VAL A 96 8.31 -0.73 2.42
CA VAL A 96 9.55 -0.28 3.05
C VAL A 96 10.43 -1.50 3.34
N CYS A 97 11.74 -1.32 3.40
CA CYS A 97 12.63 -2.37 3.87
C CYS A 97 12.25 -2.77 5.33
N PRO A 98 12.32 -4.06 5.68
CA PRO A 98 11.99 -4.53 7.03
C PRO A 98 13.09 -4.29 8.06
N ASP A 99 14.32 -3.99 7.63
CA ASP A 99 15.52 -3.97 8.48
C ASP A 99 16.11 -2.56 8.58
N ASP A 100 16.36 -2.11 9.81
CA ASP A 100 16.91 -0.80 10.13
C ASP A 100 18.46 -0.82 10.17
N LEU A 101 19.08 -1.99 9.98
CA LEU A 101 20.52 -2.20 10.20
C LEU A 101 21.39 -1.92 8.96
N ASP A 102 20.78 -1.81 7.78
CA ASP A 102 21.50 -1.81 6.49
C ASP A 102 21.99 -0.41 6.07
N LEU A 103 21.57 0.66 6.77
CA LEU A 103 21.77 2.08 6.41
C LEU A 103 21.30 2.46 4.98
N ILE A 104 20.73 1.52 4.23
CA ILE A 104 20.18 1.66 2.88
C ILE A 104 18.77 1.06 2.94
N CYS A 105 17.75 1.90 2.87
CA CYS A 105 16.36 1.45 2.84
C CYS A 105 15.69 1.87 1.53
N SER A 106 15.18 0.90 0.78
CA SER A 106 14.27 1.18 -0.33
C SER A 106 12.85 1.38 0.19
N VAL A 107 12.19 2.40 -0.34
CA VAL A 107 10.77 2.71 -0.06
C VAL A 107 10.06 2.81 -1.39
N ILE A 108 8.99 2.04 -1.56
CA ILE A 108 8.07 2.23 -2.68
C ILE A 108 6.97 3.18 -2.25
N VAL A 109 6.75 4.20 -3.06
CA VAL A 109 5.71 5.19 -2.88
C VAL A 109 4.70 5.17 -4.01
N VAL A 110 3.51 5.68 -3.73
CA VAL A 110 2.48 5.89 -4.75
C VAL A 110 1.87 7.28 -4.64
N GLU A 111 1.61 7.90 -5.78
CA GLU A 111 0.72 9.05 -5.86
C GLU A 111 -0.72 8.60 -5.62
N GLN A 112 -1.26 8.97 -4.48
CA GLN A 112 -2.65 8.76 -4.09
C GLN A 112 -3.46 10.03 -4.35
N VAL A 113 -4.46 9.93 -5.21
CA VAL A 113 -5.43 10.99 -5.48
C VAL A 113 -6.75 10.65 -4.81
N VAL A 114 -7.22 11.53 -3.92
CA VAL A 114 -8.49 11.40 -3.21
C VAL A 114 -9.48 12.40 -3.77
N THR A 115 -10.68 11.92 -4.09
CA THR A 115 -11.84 12.72 -4.50
C THR A 115 -12.97 12.58 -3.49
N ALA A 116 -14.15 13.14 -3.77
CA ALA A 116 -15.32 12.97 -2.91
C ALA A 116 -15.75 11.50 -2.74
N THR A 117 -15.57 10.69 -3.77
CA THR A 117 -16.06 9.30 -3.82
C THR A 117 -14.92 8.29 -3.86
N ASP A 118 -13.81 8.65 -4.49
CA ASP A 118 -12.79 7.70 -4.93
C ASP A 118 -11.42 7.93 -4.27
N VAL A 119 -10.67 6.84 -4.08
CA VAL A 119 -9.22 6.88 -3.83
C VAL A 119 -8.54 6.15 -4.96
N LYS A 120 -7.59 6.83 -5.63
CA LYS A 120 -6.90 6.33 -6.82
C LYS A 120 -5.41 6.32 -6.62
N TRP A 121 -4.76 5.26 -7.06
CA TRP A 121 -3.30 5.16 -7.14
C TRP A 121 -2.85 5.34 -8.59
N LEU A 122 -2.02 6.34 -8.86
CA LEU A 122 -1.71 6.78 -10.23
C LEU A 122 -0.27 6.54 -10.66
N ARG A 123 0.71 6.87 -9.81
CA ARG A 123 2.13 6.80 -10.15
C ARG A 123 2.88 6.07 -9.05
N PHE A 124 3.54 4.98 -9.40
CA PHE A 124 4.40 4.21 -8.51
C PHE A 124 5.86 4.58 -8.75
N GLY A 125 6.65 4.64 -7.68
CA GLY A 125 8.08 4.94 -7.76
C GLY A 125 8.82 4.54 -6.50
#